data_AF-A0A822IXF7-F1
#
_entry.id   AF-A0A822IXF7-F1
#
_cell.length_a   1.000
_cell.length_b   1.000
_cell.length_c   1.000
_cell.angle_alpha   90.00
_cell.angle_beta   90.00
_cell.angle_gamma   90.00
#
_symmetry.space_group_name_H-M   'P 1'
#
loop_
_entity.id
_entity.type
_entity.pdbx_description
1 polymer ?
#
loop_
_entity_poly.entity_id
_entity_poly.type
_entity_poly.pdbx_seq_one_letter_code
_entity_poly.pdbx_strand_id
1 'polypeptide(L)' 'MNLSNFLKNAVYAIVFGFMGLIIGIWTSDVLYMVIFKNIDRVTTIYISVGLIVFIIISASFLGFAKGKSLLE' A
#
# COMPACT_ATOMS: atom_id res chain seq x y z
N MET A 1 -23.50 10.21 -1.16
CA MET A 1 -22.18 10.90 -1.19
C MET A 1 -22.20 11.88 -2.35
N ASN A 2 -21.96 13.18 -2.14
CA ASN A 2 -21.92 14.14 -3.26
C ASN A 2 -20.77 13.74 -4.21
N LEU A 3 -21.01 13.81 -5.53
CA LEU A 3 -20.05 13.40 -6.56
C LEU A 3 -18.68 14.09 -6.37
N SER A 4 -18.69 15.37 -5.96
CA SER A 4 -17.48 16.13 -5.62
C SER A 4 -16.69 15.53 -4.46
N ASN A 5 -17.36 15.10 -3.38
CA ASN A 5 -16.70 14.48 -2.23
C ASN A 5 -16.15 13.10 -2.57
N PHE A 6 -16.86 12.35 -3.42
CA PHE A 6 -16.38 11.06 -3.92
C PHE A 6 -15.09 11.23 -4.74
N LEU A 7 -15.06 12.20 -5.67
CA LEU A 7 -13.88 12.52 -6.47
C LEU A 7 -12.68 12.94 -5.59
N LYS A 8 -12.90 13.79 -4.58
CA LYS A 8 -11.84 14.17 -3.63
C LYS A 8 -11.30 12.96 -2.87
N ASN A 9 -12.18 12.11 -2.34
CA ASN A 9 -11.77 10.90 -1.63
C ASN A 9 -11.04 9.91 -2.54
N ALA A 10 -11.41 9.83 -3.83
CA ALA A 10 -10.69 9.02 -4.81
C ALA A 10 -9.26 9.55 -5.05
N VAL A 11 -9.07 10.86 -5.13
CA VAL A 11 -7.72 11.46 -5.23
C VAL A 11 -6.89 11.11 -4.01
N TYR A 12 -7.44 11.24 -2.80
CA TYR A 12 -6.73 10.83 -1.59
C TYR A 12 -6.41 9.33 -1.59
N ALA A 13 -7.32 8.47 -2.05
CA ALA A 13 -7.05 7.04 -2.18
C ALA A 13 -5.84 6.76 -3.09
N ILE A 14 -5.73 7.47 -4.20
CA ILE A 14 -4.60 7.33 -5.13
C ILE A 14 -3.29 7.78 -4.46
N VAL A 15 -3.27 8.94 -3.83
CA VAL A 15 -2.07 9.47 -3.15
C VAL A 15 -1.59 8.52 -2.06
N PHE A 16 -2.49 8.06 -1.20
CA PHE A 16 -2.15 7.09 -0.16
C PHE A 16 -1.79 5.72 -0.73
N GLY A 17 -2.41 5.29 -1.83
CA GLY A 17 -2.03 4.07 -2.53
C GLY A 17 -0.60 4.11 -3.07
N PHE A 18 -0.17 5.24 -3.64
CA PHE A 18 1.22 5.47 -4.03
C PHE A 18 2.18 5.44 -2.84
N MET A 19 1.81 6.06 -1.72
CA MET A 19 2.62 5.95 -0.49
C MET A 19 2.69 4.51 0.01
N GLY A 20 1.57 3.77 -0.06
CA GLY A 20 1.51 2.35 0.25
C GLY A 20 2.40 1.50 -0.65
N LEU A 21 2.52 1.82 -1.94
CA LEU A 21 3.45 1.15 -2.87
C LEU A 21 4.90 1.32 -2.41
N ILE A 22 5.33 2.54 -2.10
CA ILE A 22 6.70 2.84 -1.66
C ILE A 22 7.00 2.08 -0.36
N ILE A 23 6.10 2.19 0.62
CA ILE A 23 6.23 1.49 1.90
C ILE A 23 6.23 -0.03 1.70
N GLY A 24 5.38 -0.54 0.81
CA GLY A 24 5.28 -1.97 0.51
C GLY A 24 6.57 -2.53 -0.08
N ILE A 25 7.16 -1.83 -1.05
CA ILE A 25 8.44 -2.23 -1.67
C ILE A 25 9.54 -2.22 -0.60
N TRP A 26 9.66 -1.13 0.16
CA TRP A 26 10.65 -1.02 1.23
C TRP A 26 10.49 -2.12 2.29
N THR A 27 9.25 -2.39 2.71
CA THR A 27 8.93 -3.43 3.70
C THR A 27 9.30 -4.82 3.17
N SER A 28 9.00 -5.09 1.90
CA SER A 28 9.37 -6.33 1.23
C SER A 28 10.89 -6.53 1.21
N ASP A 29 11.66 -5.49 0.90
CA ASP A 29 13.12 -5.56 0.90
C ASP A 29 13.70 -5.82 2.29
N VAL A 30 13.15 -5.16 3.32
CA VAL A 30 13.53 -5.40 4.72
C VAL A 30 13.21 -6.84 5.12
N LEU A 31 12.01 -7.34 4.81
CA LEU A 31 11.61 -8.70 5.10
C LEU A 31 12.48 -9.73 4.38
N TYR A 32 12.91 -9.42 3.15
CA TYR A 32 13.85 -10.27 2.43
C TYR A 32 15.19 -10.39 3.16
N MET A 33 15.74 -9.27 3.64
CA MET A 33 17.02 -9.26 4.36
C MET A 33 16.96 -9.98 5.72
N VAL A 34 15.82 -9.86 6.43
CA VAL A 34 15.69 -10.33 7.81
C VAL A 34 15.11 -11.74 7.91
N ILE A 35 14.10 -12.07 7.08
CA ILE A 35 13.29 -13.28 7.24
C ILE A 35 13.44 -14.23 6.06
N PHE A 36 13.38 -13.73 4.82
CA PHE A 36 13.26 -14.58 3.63
C PHE A 36 14.61 -14.96 2.98
N LYS A 37 15.73 -14.60 3.61
CA LYS A 37 17.09 -14.81 3.06
C LYS A 37 17.39 -16.26 2.65
N ASN A 38 16.78 -17.24 3.31
CA ASN A 38 16.99 -18.67 3.07
C ASN A 38 15.79 -19.37 2.40
N ILE A 39 14.79 -18.62 1.94
CA ILE A 39 13.62 -19.17 1.25
C ILE A 39 13.87 -19.17 -0.26
N ASP A 40 13.30 -20.15 -0.96
CA ASP A 40 13.31 -20.20 -2.42
C ASP A 40 12.85 -18.88 -3.05
N ARG A 41 13.60 -18.43 -4.07
CA ARG A 41 13.38 -17.15 -4.75
C ARG A 41 11.94 -16.97 -5.24
N VAL A 42 11.34 -18.03 -5.79
CA VAL A 42 9.99 -18.00 -6.34
C VAL A 42 8.96 -17.73 -5.25
N THR A 43 9.05 -18.44 -4.13
CA THR A 43 8.17 -18.27 -2.97
C THR A 43 8.29 -16.88 -2.38
N THR A 44 9.51 -16.37 -2.24
CA THR A 44 9.78 -15.00 -1.79
C THR A 44 9.11 -13.97 -2.69
N ILE A 45 9.22 -14.10 -4.01
CA ILE A 45 8.57 -13.17 -4.96
C ILE A 45 7.06 -13.15 -4.76
N TYR A 46 6.41 -14.32 -4.68
CA TYR A 46 4.95 -14.38 -4.49
C TYR A 46 4.51 -13.77 -3.17
N ILE A 47 5.22 -14.04 -2.07
CA ILE A 47 4.91 -13.47 -0.76
C ILE A 47 5.11 -11.96 -0.80
N SER A 48 6.23 -11.48 -1.32
CA SER A 48 6.55 -10.05 -1.46
C SER A 48 5.50 -9.30 -2.26
N VAL A 49 5.12 -9.82 -3.44
CA VAL A 49 4.08 -9.20 -4.28
C VAL A 49 2.73 -9.18 -3.56
N GLY A 50 2.34 -10.29 -2.92
CA GLY A 50 1.10 -10.34 -2.14
C GLY A 50 1.07 -9.31 -1.00
N LEU A 51 2.20 -9.13 -0.31
CA LEU A 51 2.36 -8.19 0.79
C LEU A 51 2.31 -6.73 0.29
N ILE A 52 2.99 -6.44 -0.82
CA ILE A 52 2.94 -5.12 -1.47
C ILE A 52 1.50 -4.77 -1.87
N VAL A 53 0.80 -5.69 -2.54
CA VAL A 53 -0.61 -5.48 -2.95
C VAL A 53 -1.51 -5.26 -1.74
N PHE A 54 -1.33 -6.03 -0.67
CA PHE A 54 -2.08 -5.87 0.56
C PHE A 54 -1.87 -4.49 1.21
N ILE A 55 -0.63 -4.01 1.26
CA ILE A 55 -0.30 -2.68 1.78
C ILE A 55 -0.92 -1.58 0.91
N ILE A 56 -0.82 -1.68 -0.42
CA ILE A 56 -1.41 -0.71 -1.35
C ILE A 56 -2.91 -0.60 -1.15
N ILE A 57 -3.63 -1.73 -1.10
CA ILE A 57 -5.08 -1.75 -0.92
C ILE A 57 -5.46 -1.12 0.42
N SER A 58 -4.75 -1.51 1.50
CA SER A 58 -5.01 -0.99 2.84
C SER A 58 -4.76 0.51 2.93
N ALA A 59 -3.65 1.00 2.36
CA ALA A 59 -3.32 2.42 2.33
C ALA A 59 -4.32 3.21 1.47
N SER A 60 -4.71 2.68 0.31
CA SER A 60 -5.69 3.31 -0.58
C SER A 60 -7.05 3.42 0.09
N PHE A 61 -7.48 2.38 0.81
CA PHE A 61 -8.72 2.39 1.58
C PHE A 61 -8.67 3.42 2.72
N LEU A 62 -7.55 3.50 3.43
CA LEU A 62 -7.34 4.53 4.45
C LEU A 62 -7.36 5.95 3.86
N GLY A 63 -6.74 6.16 2.70
CA GLY A 63 -6.78 7.44 1.98
C GLY A 63 -8.19 7.79 1.54
N PHE A 64 -8.98 6.83 1.06
CA PHE A 64 -10.37 7.05 0.69
C PHE A 64 -11.26 7.43 1.89
N ALA A 65 -11.07 6.74 3.03
CA ALA A 65 -11.90 6.90 4.21
C ALA A 65 -11.51 8.10 5.07
N LYS A 66 -10.20 8.37 5.21
CA LYS A 66 -9.64 9.33 6.16
C LYS A 66 -8.69 10.35 5.52
N GLY A 67 -8.47 10.30 4.21
CA GLY A 67 -7.48 11.16 3.55
C GLY A 67 -7.69 12.65 3.78
N LYS A 68 -8.95 13.09 3.85
CA LYS A 68 -9.28 14.49 4.18
C LYS A 68 -8.71 14.92 5.54
N SER A 69 -8.90 14.14 6.61
CA SER A 69 -8.43 14.50 7.95
C SER A 69 -6.93 14.27 8.18
N LEU A 70 -6.27 13.57 7.25
CA LEU A 70 -4.83 13.28 7.34
C LEU A 70 -3.99 14.29 6.54
N LEU A 71 -4.62 15.07 5.66
CA LEU A 71 -3.96 16.03 4.77
C LEU A 71 -4.46 17.47 4.93
N GLU A 72 -5.61 17.68 5.58
CA GLU A 72 -6.08 18.99 6.08
C GLU A 72 -5.85 19.07 7.60
#